data_AF-A0A8S2V1J1-F1
#
_entry.id   AF-A0A8S2V1J1-F1
#
_cell.length_a   1.000
_cell.length_b   1.000
_cell.length_c   1.000
_cell.angle_alpha   90.00
_cell.angle_beta   90.00
_cell.angle_gamma   90.00
#
_symmetry.space_group_name_H-M   'P 1'
#
loop_
_entity.id
_entity.type
_entity.pdbx_description
1 polymer ?
#
loop_
_entity_poly.entity_id
_entity_poly.type
_entity_poly.pdbx_seq_one_letter_code
_entity_poly.pdbx_strand_id
1 'polypeptide(L)'
;LVEKLRSNYARVTFPSTERIKFFAKRQESSQTLTEFAHELRDKSTTCKFPSIFYEEALITAFVDGLRNDHVRKHLMQRNLETFVETINTAKTIESV
;
A
#
# COMPACT_ATOMS: atom_id res chain seq x y z
N LEU A 1 -2.85 20.43 30.65
CA LEU A 1 -4.09 20.39 29.82
C LEU A 1 -3.82 19.88 28.40
N VAL A 2 -2.79 20.39 27.72
CA VAL A 2 -2.40 19.96 26.36
C VAL A 2 -2.01 18.47 26.26
N GLU A 3 -1.29 17.92 27.25
CA GLU A 3 -0.93 16.48 27.26
C GLU A 3 -2.14 15.55 27.43
N LYS A 4 -3.10 15.91 28.29
CA LYS A 4 -4.36 15.16 28.45
C LYS A 4 -5.21 15.20 27.18
N LEU A 5 -5.22 16.33 26.47
CA LEU A 5 -5.90 16.45 25.18
C LEU A 5 -5.21 15.61 24.09
N ARG A 6 -3.87 15.59 24.03
CA ARG A 6 -3.12 14.70 23.13
C ARG A 6 -3.37 13.22 23.43
N SER A 7 -3.47 12.84 24.70
CA SER A 7 -3.80 11.47 25.11
C SER A 7 -5.23 11.07 24.75
N ASN A 8 -6.19 12.00 24.76
CA ASN A 8 -7.59 11.73 24.42
C ASN A 8 -7.89 11.86 22.91
N TYR A 9 -7.08 12.64 22.17
CA TYR A 9 -7.19 12.81 20.71
C TYR A 9 -6.22 11.96 19.90
N ALA A 10 -5.24 11.31 20.53
CA ALA A 10 -4.50 10.22 19.90
C ALA A 10 -5.52 9.13 19.62
N ARG A 11 -6.06 9.08 18.38
CA ARG A 11 -6.91 7.98 17.94
C ARG A 11 -6.16 6.71 18.26
N VAL A 12 -6.67 5.95 19.23
CA VAL A 12 -6.19 4.58 19.47
C VAL A 12 -6.53 3.81 18.21
N THR A 13 -5.56 3.65 17.33
CA THR A 13 -5.69 2.87 16.11
C THR A 13 -5.17 1.47 16.41
N PHE A 14 -6.06 0.49 16.27
CA PHE A 14 -5.67 -0.91 16.37
C PHE A 14 -4.94 -1.31 15.09
N PRO A 15 -3.80 -2.02 15.17
CA PRO A 15 -3.08 -2.47 13.98
C PRO A 15 -3.94 -3.31 13.02
N SER A 16 -4.95 -4.03 13.53
CA SER A 16 -5.93 -4.74 12.70
C SER A 16 -6.79 -3.79 11.87
N THR A 17 -7.32 -2.72 12.48
CA THR A 17 -8.11 -1.68 11.80
C THR A 17 -7.28 -0.97 10.74
N GLU A 18 -6.02 -0.67 11.01
CA GLU A 18 -5.13 -0.02 10.05
C GLU A 18 -4.82 -0.94 8.86
N ARG A 19 -4.61 -2.25 9.11
CA ARG A 19 -4.43 -3.25 8.04
C ARG A 19 -5.65 -3.35 7.13
N ILE A 20 -6.87 -3.31 7.67
CA ILE A 20 -8.10 -3.32 6.86
C ILE A 20 -8.13 -2.10 5.93
N LYS A 21 -7.83 -0.91 6.45
CA LYS A 21 -7.78 0.32 5.65
C LYS A 21 -6.68 0.29 4.59
N PHE A 22 -5.53 -0.28 4.93
CA PHE A 22 -4.40 -0.44 4.04
C PHE A 22 -4.76 -1.31 2.82
N PHE A 23 -5.31 -2.51 3.04
CA PHE A 23 -5.72 -3.39 1.93
C PHE A 23 -6.94 -2.87 1.16
N ALA A 24 -7.77 -2.03 1.78
CA ALA A 24 -8.90 -1.39 1.10
C ALA A 24 -8.51 -0.18 0.24
N LYS A 25 -7.26 0.30 0.30
CA LYS A 25 -6.86 1.50 -0.46
C LYS A 25 -6.86 1.18 -1.96
N ARG A 26 -7.32 2.14 -2.76
CA ARG A 26 -7.35 2.10 -4.23
C ARG A 26 -6.61 3.31 -4.79
N GLN A 27 -5.93 3.13 -5.90
CA GLN A 27 -5.27 4.19 -6.64
C GLN A 27 -6.31 5.20 -7.15
N GLU A 28 -6.07 6.48 -6.87
CA GLU A 28 -6.93 7.56 -7.35
C GLU A 28 -6.68 7.88 -8.83
N SER A 29 -7.67 8.46 -9.53
CA SER A 29 -7.58 8.69 -10.98
C SER A 29 -6.45 9.64 -11.40
N SER A 30 -6.07 10.57 -10.52
CA SER A 30 -4.98 11.53 -10.74
C SER A 30 -3.64 11.05 -10.19
N GLN A 31 -3.60 9.89 -9.51
CA GLN A 31 -2.43 9.43 -8.79
C GLN A 31 -1.56 8.54 -9.70
N THR A 32 -0.28 8.87 -9.80
CA THR A 32 0.71 8.04 -10.49
C THR A 32 1.00 6.75 -9.70
N LEU A 33 1.56 5.74 -10.37
CA LEU A 33 2.00 4.51 -9.71
C LEU A 33 2.98 4.77 -8.55
N THR A 34 3.88 5.74 -8.73
CA THR A 34 4.88 6.10 -7.71
C THR A 34 4.23 6.73 -6.49
N GLU A 35 3.32 7.70 -6.70
CA GLU A 35 2.60 8.35 -5.60
C GLU A 35 1.72 7.34 -4.83
N PHE A 36 1.09 6.42 -5.55
CA PHE A 36 0.30 5.37 -4.91
C PHE A 36 1.16 4.43 -4.06
N ALA A 37 2.33 4.02 -4.58
CA ALA A 37 3.27 3.22 -3.82
C ALA A 37 3.81 3.94 -2.57
N HIS A 38 4.07 5.25 -2.66
CA HIS A 38 4.46 6.07 -1.51
C HIS A 38 3.35 6.12 -0.46
N GLU A 39 2.10 6.34 -0.87
CA GLU A 39 0.97 6.37 0.06
C GLU A 39 0.79 5.04 0.80
N LEU A 40 0.98 3.91 0.11
CA LEU A 40 0.94 2.60 0.75
C LEU A 40 2.07 2.42 1.76
N ARG A 41 3.31 2.84 1.43
CA ARG A 41 4.42 2.82 2.39
C ARG A 41 4.09 3.63 3.63
N ASP A 42 3.56 4.84 3.47
CA ASP A 42 3.20 5.69 4.60
C ASP A 42 2.11 5.04 5.47
N LYS A 43 1.08 4.46 4.86
CA LYS A 43 0.00 3.75 5.59
C LYS A 43 0.49 2.48 6.29
N SER A 44 1.47 1.79 5.72
CA SER A 44 2.00 0.56 6.32
C SER A 44 2.66 0.79 7.69
N THR A 45 3.12 2.02 7.97
CA THR A 45 3.80 2.38 9.23
C THR A 45 2.92 2.16 10.47
N THR A 46 1.59 2.33 10.34
CA THR A 46 0.64 2.12 11.44
C THR A 46 0.09 0.69 11.50
N CYS A 47 0.33 -0.12 10.47
CA CYS A 47 -0.17 -1.49 10.36
C CYS A 47 0.60 -2.49 11.22
N LYS A 48 1.84 -2.16 11.61
CA LYS A 48 2.76 -3.02 12.39
C LYS A 48 2.91 -4.42 11.78
N PHE A 49 3.11 -4.49 10.46
CA PHE A 49 3.39 -5.76 9.80
C PHE A 49 4.71 -6.37 10.32
N PRO A 50 4.78 -7.70 10.54
CA PRO A 50 6.05 -8.38 10.75
C PRO A 50 6.98 -8.15 9.55
N SER A 51 8.28 -7.99 9.79
CA SER A 51 9.26 -7.74 8.72
C SER A 51 9.23 -8.79 7.61
N ILE A 52 8.97 -10.05 7.96
CA ILE A 52 8.85 -11.17 7.01
C ILE A 52 7.67 -11.05 6.04
N PHE A 53 6.64 -10.28 6.40
CA PHE A 53 5.39 -10.12 5.64
C PHE A 53 5.26 -8.71 5.03
N TYR A 54 6.20 -7.81 5.32
CA TYR A 54 6.11 -6.40 4.95
C TYR A 54 6.08 -6.20 3.42
N GLU A 55 6.99 -6.86 2.71
CA GLU A 55 7.06 -6.81 1.24
C GLU A 55 5.80 -7.43 0.62
N GLU A 56 5.39 -8.62 1.06
CA GLU A 56 4.18 -9.31 0.57
C GLU A 56 2.91 -8.46 0.77
N ALA A 57 2.79 -7.79 1.92
CA ALA A 57 1.67 -6.89 2.19
C ALA A 57 1.63 -5.71 1.22
N LEU A 58 2.79 -5.07 0.96
CA LEU A 58 2.89 -3.95 0.02
C LEU A 58 2.58 -4.38 -1.41
N ILE A 59 3.14 -5.49 -1.86
CA ILE A 59 2.88 -6.05 -3.20
C ILE A 59 1.39 -6.34 -3.35
N THR A 60 0.80 -7.05 -2.39
CA THR A 60 -0.62 -7.42 -2.42
C THR A 60 -1.52 -6.19 -2.48
N ALA A 61 -1.32 -5.21 -1.59
CA ALA A 61 -2.15 -4.01 -1.54
C ALA A 61 -1.96 -3.11 -2.78
N PHE A 62 -0.74 -3.03 -3.31
CA PHE A 62 -0.47 -2.29 -4.52
C PHE A 62 -1.18 -2.92 -5.71
N VAL A 63 -0.97 -4.21 -5.97
CA VAL A 63 -1.57 -4.92 -7.11
C VAL A 63 -3.10 -4.89 -7.02
N ASP A 64 -3.70 -5.23 -5.88
CA ASP A 64 -5.16 -5.17 -5.69
C ASP A 64 -5.70 -3.74 -5.83
N GLY A 65 -4.92 -2.76 -5.40
CA GLY A 65 -5.29 -1.36 -5.40
C GLY A 65 -5.17 -0.64 -6.74
N LEU A 66 -4.51 -1.23 -7.75
CA LEU A 66 -4.29 -0.59 -9.05
C LEU A 66 -5.60 -0.33 -9.81
N ARG A 67 -5.70 0.87 -10.38
CA ARG A 67 -6.83 1.26 -11.25
C ARG A 67 -6.70 0.66 -12.65
N ASN A 68 -5.47 0.51 -13.15
CA ASN A 68 -5.22 -0.03 -14.47
C ASN A 68 -5.37 -1.56 -14.44
N ASP A 69 -6.52 -2.05 -14.89
CA ASP A 69 -6.85 -3.48 -14.95
C ASP A 69 -5.87 -4.31 -15.79
N HIS A 70 -5.30 -3.73 -16.85
CA HIS A 70 -4.34 -4.43 -17.70
C HIS A 70 -3.02 -4.67 -16.94
N VAL A 71 -2.48 -3.62 -16.32
CA VAL A 71 -1.28 -3.72 -15.47
C VAL A 71 -1.52 -4.67 -14.30
N ARG A 72 -2.66 -4.54 -13.60
CA ARG A 72 -3.03 -5.43 -12.49
C ARG A 72 -3.01 -6.90 -12.89
N LYS A 73 -3.72 -7.26 -13.96
CA LYS A 73 -3.79 -8.66 -14.45
C LYS A 73 -2.41 -9.20 -14.81
N HIS A 74 -1.55 -8.39 -15.43
CA HIS A 74 -0.20 -8.79 -15.77
C HIS A 74 0.71 -8.99 -14.55
N LEU A 75 0.54 -8.20 -13.49
CA LEU A 75 1.29 -8.39 -12.24
C LEU A 75 0.84 -9.64 -11.48
N MET A 76 -0.45 -9.95 -11.48
CA MET A 76 -1.00 -11.16 -10.84
C MET A 76 -0.49 -12.49 -11.44
N GLN A 77 0.10 -12.44 -12.63
CA GLN A 77 0.66 -13.60 -13.33
C GLN A 77 2.17 -13.78 -13.08
N ARG A 78 2.78 -12.95 -12.23
CA ARG A 78 4.22 -12.96 -11.96
C ARG A 78 4.48 -13.32 -10.50
N ASN A 79 5.60 -14.01 -10.26
CA ASN A 79 6.14 -14.18 -8.92
C ASN A 79 6.96 -12.94 -8.56
N LEU A 80 6.38 -12.04 -7.78
CA LEU A 80 6.99 -10.77 -7.39
C LEU A 80 7.57 -10.91 -5.98
N GLU A 81 8.90 -10.77 -5.84
CA GLU A 81 9.58 -10.98 -4.56
C GLU A 81 9.75 -9.67 -3.78
N THR A 82 9.91 -8.54 -4.49
CA THR A 82 10.13 -7.23 -3.86
C THR A 82 9.16 -6.18 -4.36
N PHE A 83 8.85 -5.23 -3.49
CA PHE A 83 7.94 -4.14 -3.82
C PHE A 83 8.55 -3.18 -4.84
N VAL A 84 9.86 -2.96 -4.81
CA VAL A 84 10.56 -2.12 -5.80
C VAL A 84 10.48 -2.73 -7.20
N GLU A 85 10.73 -4.03 -7.33
CA GLU A 85 10.58 -4.74 -8.60
C GLU A 85 9.15 -4.67 -9.15
N THR A 86 8.16 -4.81 -8.26
CA THR A 86 6.74 -4.70 -8.61
C THR A 86 6.42 -3.35 -9.23
N ILE A 87 6.87 -2.25 -8.61
CA ILE A 87 6.64 -0.89 -9.12
C ILE A 87 7.32 -0.68 -10.48
N ASN A 88 8.55 -1.14 -10.63
CA ASN A 88 9.29 -1.00 -11.89
C ASN A 88 8.61 -1.78 -13.03
N THR A 89 8.19 -3.02 -12.75
CA THR A 89 7.43 -3.83 -13.71
C THR A 89 6.12 -3.17 -14.10
N ALA A 90 5.39 -2.62 -13.13
CA ALA A 90 4.14 -1.90 -13.37
C ALA A 90 4.34 -0.69 -14.31
N LYS A 91 5.39 0.10 -14.08
CA LYS A 91 5.76 1.25 -14.93
C LYS A 91 6.11 0.83 -16.35
N THR A 92 6.86 -0.27 -16.50
CA THR A 92 7.21 -0.80 -17.83
C THR A 92 5.95 -1.18 -18.60
N ILE A 93 4.97 -1.83 -17.97
CA ILE A 93 3.71 -2.23 -18.63
C ILE A 93 2.84 -1.01 -18.96
N GLU A 94 2.76 -0.02 -18.05
CA GLU A 94 1.93 1.18 -18.26
C GLU A 94 2.45 2.08 -19.40
N SER A 95 3.74 1.98 -19.72
CA SER A 95 4.39 2.76 -20.78
C SER A 95 4.30 2.11 -22.17
N VAL A 96 3.75 0.90 -22.29
CA VAL A 96 3.59 0.12 -23.54
C VAL A 96 2.15 0.26 -24.03
#